data_AF-A0A4Y2MBE1-F1
#
_entry.id   AF-A0A4Y2MBE1-F1
#
_cell.length_a   1.000
_cell.length_b   1.000
_cell.length_c   1.000
_cell.angle_alpha   90.00
_cell.angle_beta   90.00
_cell.angle_gamma   90.00
#
_symmetry.space_group_name_H-M   'P 1'
#
loop_
_entity.id
_entity.type
_entity.pdbx_description
1 polymer ?
#
loop_
_entity_poly.entity_id
_entity_poly.type
_entity_poly.pdbx_seq_one_letter_code
_entity_poly.pdbx_strand_id
1 'polypeptide(L)'
;MEPLKTKKKVLKTALTRLRDKVASAIKDADSIALRLFESKTSDLFNDFKLLFDSIFVTCKPEELDDFIKEKETIDDSIDELRLNVNRKMNKTDPEHSI
;
A
#
# COMPACT_ATOMS: atom_id res chain seq x y z
N MET A 1 15.13 17.66 1.98
CA MET A 1 14.05 17.40 0.99
C MET A 1 14.39 16.26 0.02
N GLU A 2 15.59 16.23 -0.57
CA GLU A 2 16.02 15.14 -1.48
C GLU A 2 15.90 13.70 -0.91
N PRO A 3 16.23 13.43 0.37
CA PRO A 3 16.06 12.09 0.93
C PRO A 3 14.60 11.64 0.99
N LEU A 4 13.67 12.55 1.30
CA LEU A 4 12.24 12.27 1.36
C LEU A 4 11.67 12.02 -0.04
N LYS A 5 12.08 12.80 -1.05
CA LYS A 5 11.69 12.59 -2.45
C LYS A 5 12.19 11.25 -2.98
N THR A 6 13.42 10.87 -2.65
CA THR A 6 14.00 9.57 -3.01
C THR A 6 13.25 8.42 -2.34
N LYS A 7 13.02 8.50 -1.02
CA LYS A 7 12.23 7.50 -0.28
C LYS A 7 10.83 7.35 -0.87
N LYS A 8 10.15 8.46 -1.18
CA LYS A 8 8.85 8.47 -1.86
C LYS A 8 8.86 7.70 -3.18
N LYS A 9 9.84 7.97 -4.05
CA LYS A 9 9.96 7.29 -5.35
C LYS A 9 10.16 5.77 -5.19
N VAL A 10 10.97 5.37 -4.22
CA VAL A 10 11.20 3.95 -3.90
C VAL A 10 9.91 3.28 -3.44
N LEU A 11 9.18 3.89 -2.51
CA LEU A 11 7.92 3.33 -2.01
C LEU A 11 6.84 3.24 -3.09
N LYS A 12 6.71 4.25 -3.96
CA LYS A 12 5.78 4.19 -5.11
C LYS A 12 6.14 3.06 -6.07
N THR A 13 7.43 2.85 -6.33
CA THR A 13 7.90 1.73 -7.15
C THR A 13 7.57 0.38 -6.50
N ALA A 14 7.73 0.28 -5.18
CA ALA A 14 7.37 -0.91 -4.43
C ALA A 14 5.86 -1.18 -4.50
N LEU A 15 5.02 -0.15 -4.38
CA LEU A 15 3.57 -0.24 -4.53
C LEU A 15 3.16 -0.76 -5.90
N THR A 16 3.69 -0.17 -6.98
CA THR A 16 3.41 -0.63 -8.34
C THR A 16 3.79 -2.09 -8.52
N ARG A 17 4.99 -2.49 -8.07
CA ARG A 17 5.44 -3.89 -8.17
C ARG A 17 4.57 -4.85 -7.37
N LEU A 18 4.17 -4.47 -6.17
CA LEU A 18 3.29 -5.30 -5.34
C LEU A 18 1.92 -5.46 -6.00
N ARG A 19 1.34 -4.37 -6.51
CA ARG A 19 0.08 -4.39 -7.25
C ARG A 19 0.14 -5.30 -8.46
N ASP A 20 1.17 -5.18 -9.29
CA ASP A 20 1.33 -5.99 -10.49
C ASP A 20 1.53 -7.49 -10.15
N LYS A 21 2.25 -7.77 -9.04
CA LYS A 21 2.41 -9.13 -8.53
C LYS A 21 1.09 -9.71 -8.00
N VAL A 22 0.31 -8.93 -7.27
CA VAL A 22 -1.01 -9.35 -6.80
C VAL A 22 -1.94 -9.58 -7.99
N ALA A 23 -2.02 -8.64 -8.93
CA ALA A 23 -2.87 -8.76 -10.12
C ALA A 23 -2.57 -10.02 -10.95
N SER A 24 -1.29 -10.39 -11.07
CA SER A 24 -0.87 -11.60 -11.81
C SER A 24 -1.09 -12.91 -11.06
N ALA A 25 -0.96 -12.92 -9.73
CA ALA A 25 -0.96 -14.15 -8.94
C ALA A 25 -2.26 -14.41 -8.15
N ILE A 26 -3.10 -13.40 -7.91
CA ILE A 26 -4.21 -13.49 -6.95
C ILE A 26 -5.27 -14.53 -7.31
N LYS A 27 -5.45 -14.86 -8.60
CA LYS A 27 -6.44 -15.86 -9.03
C LYS A 27 -6.11 -17.26 -8.51
N ASP A 28 -4.82 -17.60 -8.47
CA ASP A 28 -4.32 -18.93 -8.14
C ASP A 28 -3.57 -18.96 -6.79
N ALA A 29 -3.54 -17.83 -6.08
CA ALA A 29 -2.89 -17.71 -4.78
C ALA A 29 -3.58 -18.57 -3.71
N ASP A 30 -2.78 -19.35 -2.99
CA ASP A 30 -3.20 -20.08 -1.79
C ASP A 30 -3.25 -19.15 -0.55
N SER A 31 -3.72 -19.68 0.59
CA SER A 31 -3.87 -18.90 1.81
C SER A 31 -2.54 -18.33 2.34
N ILE A 32 -1.43 -19.03 2.14
CA ILE A 32 -0.09 -18.58 2.56
C ILE A 32 0.34 -17.38 1.69
N ALA A 33 0.19 -17.47 0.38
CA ALA A 33 0.50 -16.40 -0.55
C ALA A 33 -0.38 -15.16 -0.30
N LEU A 34 -1.66 -15.36 0.01
CA LEU A 34 -2.59 -14.27 0.34
C LEU A 34 -2.20 -13.56 1.64
N ARG A 35 -1.90 -14.30 2.72
CA ARG A 35 -1.37 -13.72 3.97
C ARG A 35 -0.06 -12.96 3.75
N LEU A 36 0.80 -13.45 2.86
CA LEU A 36 2.04 -12.74 2.50
C LEU A 36 1.74 -11.43 1.76
N PHE A 37 0.75 -11.40 0.85
CA PHE A 37 0.33 -10.17 0.19
C PHE A 37 -0.29 -9.17 1.17
N GLU A 38 -1.12 -9.64 2.10
CA GLU A 38 -1.68 -8.82 3.17
C GLU A 38 -0.58 -8.19 4.03
N SER A 39 0.36 -9.01 4.54
CA SER A 39 1.49 -8.54 5.34
C SER A 39 2.31 -7.49 4.59
N LYS A 40 2.68 -7.75 3.34
CA LYS A 40 3.47 -6.80 2.53
C LYS A 40 2.72 -5.50 2.24
N THR A 41 1.40 -5.58 2.08
CA THR A 41 0.55 -4.40 1.88
C THR A 41 0.52 -3.57 3.17
N SER A 42 0.44 -4.21 4.33
CA SER A 42 0.50 -3.54 5.64
C SER A 42 1.86 -2.88 5.90
N ASP A 43 2.96 -3.58 5.64
CA ASP A 43 4.31 -3.05 5.78
C ASP A 43 4.50 -1.80 4.90
N LEU A 44 4.07 -1.88 3.64
CA LEU A 44 4.17 -0.77 2.70
C LEU A 44 3.31 0.43 3.11
N PHE A 45 2.11 0.18 3.64
CA PHE A 45 1.25 1.23 4.20
C PHE A 45 1.94 1.94 5.37
N ASN A 46 2.55 1.19 6.29
CA ASN A 46 3.28 1.76 7.42
C ASN A 46 4.48 2.59 6.95
N ASP A 47 5.22 2.14 5.93
CA ASP A 47 6.32 2.90 5.35
C ASP A 47 5.86 4.23 4.73
N PHE A 48 4.72 4.22 4.02
CA PHE A 48 4.12 5.45 3.49
C PHE A 48 3.64 6.37 4.60
N LYS A 49 3.00 5.85 5.64
CA LYS A 49 2.56 6.63 6.79
C LYS A 49 3.74 7.36 7.44
N LEU A 50 4.83 6.64 7.73
CA LEU A 50 6.05 7.25 8.30
C LEU A 50 6.66 8.31 7.38
N LEU A 51 6.63 8.09 6.07
CA LEU A 51 7.11 9.06 5.09
C LEU A 51 6.24 10.34 5.11
N PHE A 52 4.93 10.21 5.06
CA PHE A 52 4.01 11.35 5.04
C PHE A 52 4.00 12.10 6.37
N ASP A 53 4.06 11.40 7.50
CA ASP A 53 4.24 12.01 8.82
C ASP A 53 5.53 12.85 8.85
N SER A 54 6.62 12.34 8.28
CA SER A 54 7.88 13.09 8.16
C SER A 54 7.74 14.31 7.25
N ILE A 55 7.00 14.20 6.14
CA ILE A 55 6.75 15.31 5.20
C ILE A 55 5.91 16.39 5.87
N PHE A 56 4.82 16.03 6.55
CA PHE A 56 3.92 16.97 7.21
C PHE A 56 4.58 17.75 8.36
N VAL A 57 5.58 17.15 9.01
CA VAL A 57 6.36 17.84 10.06
C VAL A 57 7.44 18.76 9.46
N THR A 58 7.98 18.45 8.28
CA THR A 58 9.18 19.13 7.74
C THR A 58 8.91 20.13 6.63
N CYS A 59 7.81 20.00 5.89
CA CYS A 59 7.47 20.87 4.77
C CYS A 59 6.60 22.05 5.20
N LYS A 60 6.66 23.15 4.45
CA LYS A 60 5.79 24.32 4.72
C LYS A 60 4.34 24.01 4.32
N PRO A 61 3.34 24.64 4.97
CA PRO A 61 1.92 24.43 4.64
C PRO A 61 1.59 24.59 3.14
N GLU A 62 2.19 25.59 2.49
CA GLU A 62 2.02 25.87 1.05
C GLU A 62 2.46 24.72 0.14
N GLU A 63 3.38 23.87 0.61
CA GLU A 63 3.90 22.71 -0.12
C GLU A 63 3.11 21.44 0.19
N LEU A 64 2.22 21.45 1.19
CA LEU A 64 1.53 20.25 1.69
C LEU A 64 0.36 19.83 0.81
N ASP A 65 -0.33 20.76 0.14
CA ASP A 65 -1.51 20.45 -0.68
C ASP A 65 -1.24 19.36 -1.72
N ASP A 66 -0.10 19.44 -2.40
CA ASP A 66 0.30 18.43 -3.38
C ASP A 66 0.60 17.07 -2.72
N PHE A 67 1.23 17.09 -1.54
CA PHE A 67 1.50 15.86 -0.78
C PHE A 67 0.22 15.24 -0.21
N ILE A 68 -0.78 16.04 0.17
CA ILE A 68 -2.08 15.54 0.65
C ILE A 68 -2.79 14.78 -0.46
N LYS A 69 -2.93 15.39 -1.65
CA LYS A 69 -3.54 14.73 -2.82
C LYS A 69 -2.80 13.45 -3.21
N GLU A 70 -1.47 13.48 -3.15
CA GLU A 70 -0.66 12.30 -3.43
C GLU A 70 -0.85 11.20 -2.38
N LYS A 71 -0.96 11.57 -1.10
CA LYS A 71 -1.26 10.64 -0.01
C LYS A 71 -2.62 9.97 -0.23
N GLU A 72 -3.66 10.74 -0.53
CA GLU A 72 -5.00 10.21 -0.81
C GLU A 72 -4.97 9.20 -1.96
N THR A 73 -4.29 9.52 -3.06
CA THR A 73 -4.14 8.61 -4.20
C THR A 73 -3.43 7.29 -3.82
N ILE A 74 -2.43 7.37 -2.94
CA ILE A 74 -1.68 6.20 -2.45
C ILE A 74 -2.56 5.37 -1.50
N ASP A 75 -3.29 6.01 -0.60
CA ASP A 75 -4.21 5.35 0.32
C ASP A 75 -5.30 4.60 -0.46
N ASP A 76 -5.92 5.23 -1.46
CA ASP A 76 -6.90 4.59 -2.34
C ASP A 76 -6.32 3.35 -3.05
N SER A 77 -5.08 3.46 -3.54
CA SER A 77 -4.38 2.35 -4.21
C SER A 77 -4.08 1.18 -3.26
N ILE A 78 -3.76 1.47 -2.00
CA ILE A 78 -3.50 0.47 -0.96
C ILE A 78 -4.82 -0.19 -0.53
N ASP A 79 -5.88 0.57 -0.37
CA ASP A 79 -7.19 0.06 0.01
C ASP A 79 -7.77 -0.84 -1.09
N GLU A 80 -7.62 -0.47 -2.36
CA GLU A 80 -7.97 -1.36 -3.48
C GLU A 80 -7.19 -2.69 -3.42
N LEU A 81 -5.89 -2.62 -3.12
CA LEU A 81 -5.04 -3.81 -2.99
C LEU A 81 -5.50 -4.72 -1.84
N ARG A 82 -5.80 -4.14 -0.68
CA ARG A 82 -6.33 -4.84 0.49
C ARG A 82 -7.68 -5.49 0.17
N LEU A 83 -8.59 -4.77 -0.47
CA LEU A 83 -9.89 -5.29 -0.88
C LEU A 83 -9.75 -6.49 -1.81
N ASN A 84 -8.84 -6.42 -2.79
CA ASN A 84 -8.59 -7.53 -3.71
C ASN A 84 -8.10 -8.78 -2.96
N VAL A 85 -7.10 -8.63 -2.09
CA VAL A 85 -6.55 -9.73 -1.29
C VAL A 85 -7.61 -10.31 -0.35
N ASN A 86 -8.32 -9.48 0.41
CA ASN A 86 -9.36 -9.91 1.35
C ASN A 86 -10.50 -10.64 0.64
N ARG A 87 -10.94 -10.15 -0.52
CA ARG A 87 -11.98 -10.80 -1.33
C ARG A 87 -11.56 -12.20 -1.77
N LYS A 88 -10.28 -12.41 -2.06
CA LYS A 88 -9.76 -13.73 -2.40
C LYS A 88 -9.57 -14.61 -1.17
N MET A 89 -9.12 -14.06 -0.03
CA MET A 89 -9.02 -14.77 1.25
C MET A 89 -10.38 -15.34 1.67
N ASN A 90 -11.43 -14.52 1.70
CA ASN A 90 -12.78 -14.97 2.11
C ASN A 90 -13.35 -16.07 1.19
N LYS A 91 -12.89 -16.16 -0.07
CA LYS A 91 -13.27 -17.23 -1.00
C LYS A 91 -12.47 -18.52 -0.80
N THR A 92 -11.24 -18.41 -0.30
CA THR A 92 -10.29 -19.52 -0.18
C THR A 92 -10.31 -20.12 1.23
N ASP A 93 -10.75 -19.34 2.22
CA ASP A 93 -10.88 -19.70 3.62
C ASP A 93 -12.25 -19.21 4.15
N PRO A 94 -13.31 -20.03 4.06
CA PRO A 94 -14.64 -19.65 4.53
C PRO A 94 -14.74 -19.57 6.07
N GLU A 95 -13.76 -20.05 6.83
CA GLU A 95 -13.77 -19.98 8.30
C GLU A 95 -13.52 -18.57 8.84
N HIS A 96 -13.11 -17.61 7.99
CA HIS A 96 -12.99 -16.19 8.36
C HIS A 96 -14.30 -15.39 8.16
N SER A 97 -15.42 -16.05 7.92
CA SER A 97 -16.75 -15.43 8.00
C SER A 97 -17.25 -15.42 9.45
N ILE A 98 -16.74 -14.49 10.27
CA ILE A 98 -17.32 -14.18 11.59
C ILE A 98 -17.58 -12.69 11.68
#